data_AF-E9HFA6-F1
#
_entry.id   AF-E9HFA6-F1
#
_cell.length_a   1.000
_cell.length_b   1.000
_cell.length_c   1.000
_cell.angle_alpha   90.00
_cell.angle_beta   90.00
_cell.angle_gamma   90.00
#
_symmetry.space_group_name_H-M   'P 1'
#
loop_
_entity.id
_entity.type
_entity.pdbx_description
1 polymer ?
#
loop_
_entity_poly.entity_id
_entity_poly.type
_entity_poly.pdbx_seq_one_letter_code
_entity_poly.pdbx_strand_id
1 'polypeptide(L)'
;SIEIDSLFEGIDLNPSITRTRFEELNADLFRSTMEPVEKAIRVLWTEHKAQIQDIVLVGGSTRIPEVEKLLQHFFNGKKVKK
;
A
#
# COMPACT_ATOMS: atom_id res chain seq x y z
N SER A 1 -4.74 -9.63 17.62
CA SER A 1 -5.38 -10.93 17.44
C SER A 1 -6.73 -10.70 16.76
N ILE A 2 -7.24 -11.69 16.04
CA ILE A 2 -8.65 -11.74 15.66
C ILE A 2 -9.30 -12.70 16.65
N GLU A 3 -10.38 -12.29 17.29
CA GLU A 3 -11.09 -13.08 18.28
C GLU A 3 -12.58 -12.98 17.95
N ILE A 4 -13.18 -14.12 17.64
CA ILE A 4 -14.60 -14.23 17.26
C ILE A 4 -15.18 -15.48 17.92
N ASP A 5 -16.15 -15.26 18.81
CA ASP A 5 -16.86 -16.34 19.49
C ASP A 5 -17.86 -17.01 18.54
N SER A 6 -17.96 -18.34 18.60
CA SER A 6 -18.95 -19.15 17.88
C SER A 6 -19.08 -18.80 16.39
N LEU A 7 -17.95 -18.66 15.69
CA LEU A 7 -17.89 -18.30 14.27
C LEU A 7 -18.69 -19.28 13.40
N PHE A 8 -18.54 -20.59 13.64
CA PHE A 8 -19.23 -21.61 12.85
C PHE A 8 -19.51 -22.85 13.70
N GLU A 9 -20.77 -23.31 13.73
CA GLU A 9 -21.22 -24.50 14.49
C GLU A 9 -20.78 -24.51 15.97
N GLY A 10 -20.72 -23.32 16.60
CA GLY A 10 -20.27 -23.18 18.00
C GLY A 10 -18.75 -23.26 18.19
N ILE A 11 -17.96 -23.22 17.11
CA ILE A 11 -16.50 -23.21 17.14
C ILE A 11 -16.01 -21.75 17.14
N ASP A 12 -15.18 -21.40 18.13
CA ASP A 12 -14.53 -20.09 18.24
C ASP A 12 -13.35 -19.94 17.25
N LEU A 13 -13.10 -18.72 16.76
CA LEU A 13 -12.00 -18.39 15.88
C LEU A 13 -11.04 -17.38 16.53
N ASN A 14 -9.82 -17.84 16.85
CA ASN A 14 -8.78 -17.02 17.49
C ASN A 14 -7.43 -17.05 16.76
N PRO A 15 -7.31 -16.61 15.49
CA PRO A 15 -6.07 -16.59 14.74
C PRO A 15 -5.27 -15.30 15.01
N SER A 16 -3.97 -15.38 14.76
CA SER A 16 -3.11 -14.20 14.65
C SER A 16 -2.64 -14.04 13.21
N ILE A 17 -2.65 -12.80 12.71
CA ILE A 17 -2.07 -12.44 11.43
C ILE A 17 -0.92 -11.46 11.67
N THR A 18 0.26 -11.80 11.16
CA THR A 18 1.43 -10.91 11.22
C THR A 18 1.31 -9.86 10.12
N ARG A 19 1.99 -8.72 10.30
CA ARG A 19 2.07 -7.70 9.24
C ARG A 19 2.64 -8.29 7.95
N THR A 20 3.71 -9.07 8.05
CA THR A 20 4.33 -9.75 6.90
C THR A 20 3.33 -10.63 6.18
N ARG A 21 2.52 -11.41 6.91
CA ARG A 21 1.50 -12.26 6.28
C ARG A 21 0.42 -11.44 5.57
N PHE A 22 -0.02 -10.33 6.17
CA PHE A 22 -0.94 -9.40 5.51
C PHE A 22 -0.34 -8.79 4.23
N GLU A 23 0.92 -8.38 4.29
CA GLU A 23 1.64 -7.81 3.14
C GLU A 23 1.82 -8.84 2.02
N GLU A 24 2.14 -10.10 2.35
CA GLU A 24 2.21 -11.21 1.39
C GLU A 24 0.88 -11.48 0.69
N LEU A 25 -0.22 -11.54 1.46
CA LEU A 25 -1.56 -11.81 0.93
C LEU A 25 -2.07 -10.74 -0.02
N ASN A 26 -1.55 -9.51 0.08
CA ASN A 26 -1.95 -8.37 -0.76
C ASN A 26 -0.84 -7.92 -1.71
N ALA A 27 0.22 -8.70 -1.88
CA ALA A 27 1.43 -8.24 -2.55
C ALA A 27 1.18 -7.84 -4.02
N ASP A 28 0.29 -8.56 -4.71
CA ASP A 28 -0.16 -8.24 -6.07
C ASP A 28 -1.01 -6.97 -6.11
N LEU A 29 -1.95 -6.80 -5.17
CA LEU A 29 -2.78 -5.61 -5.06
C LEU A 29 -1.97 -4.36 -4.75
N PHE A 30 -0.96 -4.46 -3.88
CA PHE A 30 -0.07 -3.33 -3.59
C PHE A 30 0.76 -2.94 -4.82
N ARG A 31 1.27 -3.92 -5.58
CA ARG A 31 2.00 -3.64 -6.83
C ARG A 31 1.12 -3.01 -7.89
N SER A 32 -0.14 -3.46 -8.05
CA SER A 32 -1.05 -2.91 -9.06
C SER A 32 -1.39 -1.44 -8.81
N THR A 33 -1.29 -0.95 -7.56
CA THR A 33 -1.46 0.48 -7.26
C THR A 33 -0.43 1.39 -7.94
N MET A 34 0.70 0.83 -8.42
CA MET A 34 1.74 1.60 -9.11
C MET A 34 1.43 1.83 -10.59
N GLU A 35 0.59 1.00 -11.21
CA GLU A 35 0.26 1.13 -12.64
C GLU A 35 -0.39 2.48 -12.97
N PRO A 36 -1.39 2.99 -12.20
CA PRO A 36 -1.95 4.32 -12.42
C PRO A 36 -0.93 5.44 -12.23
N VAL A 37 -0.01 5.28 -11.26
CA VAL A 37 1.05 6.27 -11.00
C VAL A 37 1.99 6.37 -12.20
N GLU A 38 2.44 5.24 -12.73
CA GLU A 38 3.27 5.20 -13.93
C GLU A 38 2.55 5.80 -15.14
N LYS A 39 1.29 5.45 -15.34
CA LYS A 39 0.48 5.97 -16.45
C LYS A 39 0.33 7.48 -16.37
N ALA A 40 0.05 8.02 -15.18
CA ALA A 40 -0.09 9.46 -14.97
C ALA A 40 1.20 10.21 -15.34
N ILE A 41 2.36 9.68 -14.93
CA ILE A 41 3.67 10.29 -15.24
C ILE A 41 3.96 10.26 -16.75
N ARG A 42 3.65 9.14 -17.42
CA ARG A 42 3.84 9.02 -18.88
C ARG A 42 3.01 10.03 -19.66
N VAL A 43 1.77 10.30 -19.22
CA VAL A 43 0.86 11.26 -19.89
C VAL A 43 1.35 12.70 -19.75
N LEU A 44 2.00 13.05 -18.64
CA LEU A 44 2.44 14.42 -18.38
C LEU A 44 3.70 14.83 -19.16
N TRP A 45 4.26 13.96 -20.00
CA TRP A 45 5.50 14.19 -20.78
C TRP A 45 6.70 14.65 -19.92
N THR A 46 6.59 14.49 -18.60
CA THR A 46 7.68 14.69 -17.67
C THR A 46 8.51 13.42 -17.66
N GLU A 47 9.55 13.38 -18.49
CA GLU A 47 10.51 12.26 -18.52
C GLU A 47 11.30 12.13 -17.19
N HIS A 48 11.17 13.09 -16.29
CA HIS A 48 11.89 13.13 -15.03
C HIS A 48 10.94 13.13 -13.84
N LYS A 49 10.85 11.97 -13.17
CA LYS A 49 10.26 11.81 -11.82
C LYS A 49 10.78 12.86 -10.82
N ALA A 50 11.99 13.37 -11.05
CA ALA A 50 12.62 14.42 -10.26
C ALA A 50 11.86 15.76 -10.26
N GLN A 51 11.02 16.02 -11.26
CA GLN A 51 10.21 17.23 -11.35
C GLN A 51 8.96 17.20 -10.46
N ILE A 52 8.63 16.08 -9.81
CA ILE A 52 7.52 16.06 -8.84
C ILE A 52 8.05 16.61 -7.52
N GLN A 53 7.57 17.78 -7.08
CA GLN A 53 8.06 18.45 -5.86
C GLN A 53 7.51 17.82 -4.58
N ASP A 54 6.27 17.37 -4.60
CA ASP A 54 5.57 16.86 -3.43
C ASP A 54 4.72 15.65 -3.77
N ILE A 55 4.65 14.71 -2.83
CA ILE A 55 3.80 13.53 -2.91
C ILE A 55 2.91 13.56 -1.68
N VAL A 56 1.59 13.63 -1.89
CA VAL A 56 0.59 13.69 -0.82
C VAL A 56 -0.23 12.42 -0.83
N LEU A 57 -0.34 11.77 0.32
CA LEU A 57 -1.08 10.54 0.50
C LEU A 57 -2.48 10.85 1.03
N VAL A 58 -3.51 10.55 0.23
CA VAL A 58 -4.91 10.78 0.58
C VAL A 58 -5.67 9.46 0.60
N GLY A 59 -6.51 9.26 1.63
CA GLY A 59 -7.33 8.06 1.81
C GLY A 59 -6.87 7.18 2.98
N GLY A 60 -7.75 6.33 3.49
CA GLY A 60 -7.44 5.46 4.63
C GLY A 60 -6.36 4.42 4.34
N SER A 61 -6.41 3.82 3.15
CA SER A 61 -5.50 2.73 2.76
C SER A 61 -4.06 3.18 2.53
N THR A 62 -3.79 4.47 2.35
CA THR A 62 -2.42 4.98 2.22
C THR A 62 -1.65 4.97 3.54
N ARG A 63 -2.33 4.69 4.67
CA ARG A 63 -1.71 4.47 5.97
C ARG A 63 -1.00 3.11 6.08
N ILE A 64 -1.20 2.23 5.11
CA ILE A 64 -0.52 0.94 5.04
C ILE A 64 0.98 1.19 4.76
N PRO A 65 1.90 0.76 5.64
CA PRO A 65 3.33 1.06 5.49
C PRO A 65 3.93 0.59 4.17
N GLU A 66 3.46 -0.55 3.64
CA GLU A 66 3.97 -1.09 2.37
C GLU A 66 3.65 -0.18 1.17
N VAL A 67 2.49 0.47 1.16
CA VAL A 67 2.13 1.45 0.13
C VAL A 67 3.05 2.67 0.19
N GLU A 68 3.37 3.15 1.40
CA GLU A 68 4.31 4.26 1.58
C GLU A 68 5.71 3.89 1.06
N LYS A 69 6.20 2.68 1.38
CA LYS A 69 7.50 2.19 0.92
C LYS A 69 7.57 2.07 -0.59
N LEU A 70 6.54 1.52 -1.24
CA LEU A 70 6.48 1.37 -2.69
C LEU A 70 6.57 2.74 -3.39
N LEU A 71 5.82 3.72 -2.90
CA LEU A 71 5.87 5.09 -3.44
C LEU A 71 7.21 5.76 -3.19
N GLN A 72 7.76 5.66 -1.98
CA GLN A 72 9.09 6.19 -1.67
C GLN A 72 10.16 5.57 -2.57
N HIS A 73 10.14 4.25 -2.75
CA HIS A 73 11.06 3.55 -3.64
C HIS A 73 10.91 4.02 -5.09
N PHE A 74 9.67 4.14 -5.56
CA PHE A 74 9.38 4.57 -6.93
C PHE A 74 9.84 6.01 -7.23
N PHE A 75 9.84 6.89 -6.23
CA PHE A 75 10.32 8.28 -6.28
C PHE A 75 11.70 8.46 -5.64
N ASN A 76 12.57 7.44 -5.71
CA ASN A 76 13.99 7.51 -5.33
C ASN A 76 14.23 7.96 -3.88
N GLY A 77 13.43 7.44 -2.94
CA GLY A 77 13.53 7.75 -1.51
C GLY A 77 12.90 9.08 -1.11
N LYS A 78 12.20 9.76 -2.02
CA LYS A 78 11.53 11.02 -1.72
C LYS A 78 10.48 10.84 -0.62
N LYS A 79 10.53 11.70 0.40
CA LYS A 79 9.60 11.67 1.52
C LYS A 79 8.18 11.97 1.05
N VAL A 80 7.24 11.10 1.40
CA VAL A 80 5.80 11.27 1.18
C VAL A 80 5.18 12.02 2.38
N LYS A 81 4.22 12.91 2.09
CA LYS A 81 3.49 13.69 3.09
C LYS A 81 2.12 13.05 3.32
N LYS A 82 1.66 13.10 4.58
CA LYS A 82 0.32 12.68 5.01
C LYS A 82 -0.56 13.91 5.18
#